data_AF-A0A6N7MIS1-F1
#
_entry.id   AF-A0A6N7MIS1-F1
#
_cell.length_a   1.000
_cell.length_b   1.000
_cell.length_c   1.000
_cell.angle_alpha   90.00
_cell.angle_beta   90.00
_cell.angle_gamma   90.00
#
_symmetry.space_group_name_H-M   'P 1'
#
loop_
_entity.id
_entity.type
_entity.pdbx_description
1 polymer ?
#
loop_
_entity_poly.entity_id
_entity_poly.type
_entity_poly.pdbx_seq_one_letter_code
_entity_poly.pdbx_strand_id
1 'polypeptide(L)'
;MSLILKKLPVFILMLSFTGFISCEEKIDFIEIDCSECYRIKPDEGSLKIRVTINKENQSVPIVVYRNEMEHEWIRLVDTVTVEDYYVDVDVDHLYSVKAEYKAGGKIIYAVDGDRIRTRKITAQCDSTCWVIRGGNINVRLKYMD
;
A
#
# COMPACT_ATOMS: atom_id res chain seq x y z
N MET A 1 22.25 16.63 -63.99
CA MET A 1 23.43 16.41 -63.11
C MET A 1 22.98 16.62 -61.68
N SER A 2 22.93 15.53 -60.90
CA SER A 2 22.81 15.37 -59.43
C SER A 2 21.84 16.29 -58.65
N LEU A 3 20.71 15.81 -58.12
CA LEU A 3 20.56 15.09 -56.83
C LEU A 3 21.40 15.68 -55.69
N ILE A 4 20.74 16.18 -54.63
CA ILE A 4 20.86 15.71 -53.24
C ILE A 4 19.80 16.45 -52.39
N LEU A 5 18.73 15.73 -52.02
CA LEU A 5 17.87 16.05 -50.89
C LEU A 5 18.74 16.04 -49.63
N LYS A 6 18.93 17.19 -48.98
CA LYS A 6 19.44 17.23 -47.60
C LYS A 6 18.31 16.78 -46.67
N LYS A 7 18.16 15.47 -46.46
CA LYS A 7 17.41 14.94 -45.32
C LYS A 7 18.24 15.14 -44.06
N LEU A 8 18.08 16.30 -43.42
CA LEU A 8 18.58 16.55 -42.07
C LEU A 8 17.66 15.82 -41.07
N PRO A 9 18.19 15.05 -40.11
CA PRO A 9 17.38 14.11 -39.34
C PRO A 9 16.48 14.88 -38.35
N VAL A 10 15.18 14.82 -38.59
CA VAL A 10 14.10 15.31 -37.69
C VAL A 10 14.01 14.48 -36.38
N PHE A 11 14.93 13.54 -36.16
CA PHE A 11 14.86 12.55 -35.10
C PHE A 11 15.36 13.04 -33.72
N ILE A 12 15.78 14.30 -33.58
CA ILE A 12 16.35 14.83 -32.32
C ILE A 12 15.35 15.70 -31.52
N LEU A 13 14.17 16.03 -32.06
CA LEU A 13 13.18 16.90 -31.39
C LEU A 13 12.01 16.16 -30.73
N MET A 14 12.09 14.83 -30.59
CA MET A 14 11.02 13.99 -30.05
C MET A 14 11.48 13.17 -28.84
N LEU A 15 12.34 13.75 -28.00
CA LEU A 15 12.92 13.07 -26.83
C LEU A 15 12.99 13.96 -25.57
N SER A 16 12.10 14.93 -25.45
CA SER A 16 12.11 15.90 -24.35
C SER A 16 10.73 16.19 -23.77
N PHE A 17 9.83 15.20 -23.76
CA PHE A 17 8.53 15.30 -23.09
C PHE A 17 8.15 14.05 -22.29
N THR A 18 9.13 13.35 -21.72
CA THR A 18 8.88 12.49 -20.54
C THR A 18 9.13 13.32 -19.29
N GLY A 19 8.31 14.37 -19.14
CA GLY A 19 8.22 15.13 -17.91
C GLY A 19 7.66 14.23 -16.84
N PHE A 20 8.54 13.80 -15.94
CA PHE A 20 8.31 13.26 -14.61
C PHE A 20 6.85 13.33 -14.14
N ILE A 21 6.07 12.30 -14.45
CA ILE A 21 4.91 11.95 -13.62
C ILE A 21 5.50 11.25 -12.39
N SER A 22 6.21 12.02 -11.56
CA SER A 22 6.41 11.61 -10.18
C SER A 22 5.01 11.63 -9.58
N CYS A 23 4.55 10.50 -9.05
CA CYS A 23 3.40 10.51 -8.15
C CYS A 23 3.74 11.50 -7.04
N GLU A 24 3.19 12.70 -7.14
CA GLU A 24 3.27 13.69 -6.10
C GLU A 24 2.52 13.07 -4.90
N GLU A 25 3.27 12.64 -3.89
CA GLU A 25 2.68 12.31 -2.59
C GLU A 25 1.83 13.52 -2.22
N LYS A 26 0.50 13.33 -2.19
CA LYS A 26 -0.43 14.39 -1.83
C LYS A 26 0.08 15.01 -0.54
N ILE A 27 0.38 16.30 -0.59
CA ILE A 27 0.69 17.09 0.60
C ILE A 27 -0.58 17.05 1.44
N ASP A 28 -0.56 16.13 2.40
CA ASP A 28 -1.68 15.78 3.23
C ASP A 28 -1.84 16.92 4.26
N PHE A 29 -2.68 17.90 3.93
CA PHE A 29 -3.19 18.90 4.88
C PHE A 29 -4.12 18.18 5.86
N ILE A 30 -3.54 17.34 6.72
CA ILE A 30 -4.28 16.50 7.66
C ILE A 30 -4.78 17.37 8.80
N GLU A 31 -6.11 17.43 8.92
CA GLU A 31 -6.79 17.79 10.16
C GLU A 31 -6.38 16.79 11.25
N ILE A 32 -5.71 17.30 12.29
CA ILE A 32 -5.18 16.46 13.37
C ILE A 32 -6.25 16.28 14.42
N ASP A 33 -6.76 15.06 14.55
CA ASP A 33 -7.56 14.67 15.70
C ASP A 33 -6.64 14.40 16.91
N CYS A 34 -6.59 15.34 17.84
CA CYS A 34 -5.80 15.20 19.06
C CYS A 34 -6.34 14.12 20.02
N SER A 35 -7.52 13.56 19.78
CA SER A 35 -8.09 12.47 20.59
C SER A 35 -7.44 11.10 20.31
N GLU A 36 -6.83 10.92 19.13
CA GLU A 36 -6.10 9.71 18.74
C GLU A 36 -4.62 9.71 19.17
N CYS A 37 -4.21 10.69 19.99
CA CYS A 37 -2.81 10.92 20.33
C CYS A 37 -2.26 9.99 21.42
N TYR A 38 -1.07 9.44 21.16
CA TYR A 38 -0.22 8.81 22.17
C TYR A 38 0.79 9.82 22.72
N ARG A 39 0.95 9.87 24.05
CA ARG A 39 1.95 10.74 24.71
C ARG A 39 3.39 10.25 24.55
N ILE A 40 3.55 8.93 24.47
CA ILE A 40 4.81 8.24 24.22
C ILE A 40 4.70 7.63 22.82
N LYS A 41 5.81 7.60 22.07
CA LYS A 41 5.82 6.95 20.76
C LYS A 41 5.42 5.47 20.93
N PRO A 42 4.38 4.98 20.25
CA PRO A 42 4.03 3.57 20.29
C PRO A 42 5.05 2.75 19.50
N ASP A 43 5.31 1.51 19.95
CA ASP A 43 6.19 0.57 19.25
C ASP A 43 5.39 -0.35 18.30
N GLU A 44 4.08 -0.51 18.55
CA GLU A 44 3.17 -1.35 17.77
C GLU A 44 1.97 -0.54 17.26
N GLY A 45 1.37 -1.01 16.17
CA GLY A 45 0.13 -0.52 15.62
C GLY A 45 -0.60 -1.60 14.83
N SER A 46 -1.85 -1.34 14.48
CA SER A 46 -2.71 -2.34 13.83
C SER A 46 -2.75 -2.18 12.31
N LEU A 47 -2.43 -3.24 11.58
CA LEU A 47 -2.70 -3.34 10.15
C LEU A 47 -4.16 -3.71 9.95
N LYS A 48 -4.89 -2.89 9.18
CA LYS A 48 -6.21 -3.23 8.66
C LYS A 48 -6.06 -3.89 7.30
N ILE A 49 -6.35 -5.18 7.24
CA ILE A 49 -6.32 -5.99 6.03
C ILE A 49 -7.75 -6.21 5.56
N ARG A 50 -8.06 -5.74 4.34
CA ARG A 50 -9.38 -5.92 3.73
C ARG A 50 -9.37 -7.05 2.71
N VAL A 51 -10.24 -8.05 2.88
CA VAL A 51 -10.40 -9.21 2.00
C VAL A 51 -11.81 -9.30 1.44
N THR A 52 -12.00 -10.08 0.37
CA THR A 52 -13.33 -10.38 -0.19
C THR A 52 -13.87 -11.66 0.44
N ILE A 53 -14.97 -11.59 1.20
CA ILE A 53 -15.69 -12.77 1.68
C ILE A 53 -16.97 -12.95 0.87
N ASN A 54 -17.13 -14.10 0.23
CA ASN A 54 -18.32 -14.40 -0.57
C ASN A 54 -18.61 -15.92 -0.61
N LYS A 55 -19.57 -16.35 -1.42
CA LYS A 55 -19.96 -17.78 -1.51
C LYS A 55 -18.82 -18.70 -1.96
N GLU A 56 -17.95 -18.23 -2.85
CA GLU A 56 -16.81 -19.01 -3.36
C GLU A 56 -15.59 -18.92 -2.42
N ASN A 57 -15.46 -17.81 -1.70
CA ASN A 57 -14.35 -17.46 -0.83
C ASN A 57 -14.84 -17.12 0.58
N GLN A 58 -15.36 -18.12 1.31
CA GLN A 58 -15.79 -17.95 2.70
C GLN A 58 -14.63 -17.88 3.69
N SER A 59 -13.46 -18.36 3.25
CA SER A 59 -12.20 -18.42 3.99
C SER A 59 -11.08 -18.08 3.04
N VAL A 60 -10.28 -17.06 3.37
CA VAL A 60 -9.25 -16.50 2.50
C VAL A 60 -7.89 -16.69 3.17
N PRO A 61 -7.04 -17.60 2.66
CA PRO A 61 -5.66 -17.71 3.12
C PRO A 61 -4.90 -16.41 2.85
N ILE A 62 -4.18 -15.94 3.85
CA ILE A 62 -3.31 -14.77 3.74
C ILE A 62 -1.89 -15.07 4.24
N VAL A 63 -0.93 -14.34 3.68
CA VAL A 63 0.44 -14.27 4.20
C VAL A 63 0.81 -12.80 4.35
N VAL A 64 1.22 -12.41 5.56
CA VAL A 64 1.71 -11.08 5.89
C VAL A 64 3.23 -11.11 5.94
N TYR A 65 3.85 -10.21 5.20
CA TYR A 65 5.30 -10.05 5.11
C TYR A 65 5.72 -8.72 5.73
N ARG A 66 6.86 -8.71 6.43
CA ARG A 66 7.57 -7.47 6.77
C ARG A 66 8.42 -7.06 5.57
N ASN A 67 8.23 -5.84 5.09
CA ASN A 67 8.72 -5.32 3.81
C ASN A 67 8.03 -5.99 2.61
N GLU A 68 8.68 -5.93 1.45
CA GLU A 68 8.20 -6.49 0.20
C GLU A 68 8.17 -8.02 0.23
N MET A 69 7.20 -8.61 -0.47
CA MET A 69 7.00 -10.06 -0.55
C MET A 69 8.25 -10.83 -1.00
N GLU A 70 9.07 -10.25 -1.88
CA GLU A 70 10.26 -10.89 -2.47
C GLU A 70 11.38 -11.15 -1.45
N HIS A 71 11.35 -10.50 -0.30
CA HIS A 71 12.37 -10.62 0.75
C HIS A 71 12.03 -11.73 1.79
N GLU A 72 10.90 -12.42 1.63
CA GLU A 72 10.47 -13.62 2.38
C GLU A 72 10.44 -13.51 3.93
N TRP A 73 10.37 -12.31 4.49
CA TRP A 73 10.20 -12.12 5.93
C TRP A 73 8.75 -12.29 6.36
N ILE A 74 8.30 -13.55 6.42
CA ILE A 74 6.96 -13.92 6.85
C ILE A 74 6.75 -13.50 8.30
N ARG A 75 5.78 -12.61 8.51
CA ARG A 75 5.34 -12.17 9.83
C ARG A 75 4.20 -13.04 10.37
N LEU A 76 3.29 -13.44 9.49
CA LEU A 76 2.08 -14.21 9.82
C LEU A 76 1.60 -15.00 8.59
N VAL A 77 1.07 -16.20 8.84
CA VAL A 77 0.25 -16.97 7.88
C VAL A 77 -1.06 -17.28 8.59
N ASP A 78 -2.18 -16.98 7.95
CA ASP A 78 -3.51 -17.16 8.56
C ASP A 78 -4.60 -17.41 7.50
N THR A 79 -5.81 -17.74 7.93
CA THR A 79 -7.01 -17.86 7.10
C THR A 79 -8.12 -16.97 7.64
N VAL A 80 -8.49 -15.95 6.87
CA VAL A 80 -9.44 -14.92 7.28
C VAL A 80 -10.85 -15.27 6.83
N THR A 81 -11.84 -15.07 7.71
CA THR A 81 -13.26 -15.33 7.44
C THR A 81 -14.16 -14.10 7.57
N VAL A 82 -13.56 -12.92 7.75
CA VAL A 82 -14.25 -11.61 7.90
C VAL A 82 -13.64 -10.59 6.95
N GLU A 83 -14.40 -9.61 6.48
CA GLU A 83 -13.92 -8.67 5.46
C GLU A 83 -12.79 -7.75 5.93
N ASP A 84 -12.85 -7.33 7.20
CA ASP A 84 -11.86 -6.45 7.82
C ASP A 84 -11.16 -7.22 8.94
N TYR A 85 -9.90 -7.57 8.71
CA TYR A 85 -9.05 -8.31 9.64
C TYR A 85 -7.92 -7.42 10.16
N TYR A 86 -7.57 -7.57 11.43
CA TYR A 86 -6.64 -6.68 12.13
C TYR A 86 -5.48 -7.49 12.72
N VAL A 87 -4.25 -7.01 12.53
CA VAL A 87 -3.02 -7.64 13.04
C VAL A 87 -2.11 -6.58 13.64
N ASP A 88 -1.67 -6.79 14.87
CA ASP A 88 -0.71 -5.89 15.53
C ASP A 88 0.73 -6.19 15.07
N VAL A 89 1.44 -5.11 14.71
CA VAL A 89 2.79 -5.17 14.14
C VAL A 89 3.64 -4.00 14.58
N ASP A 90 4.96 -4.14 14.51
CA ASP A 90 5.92 -3.06 14.73
C ASP A 90 5.61 -1.85 13.82
N VAL A 91 5.56 -0.65 14.39
CA VAL A 91 5.39 0.58 13.60
C VAL A 91 6.66 0.95 12.81
N ASP A 92 6.53 1.87 11.86
CA ASP A 92 7.61 2.38 11.00
C ASP A 92 8.17 1.37 9.98
N HIS A 93 7.43 0.27 9.75
CA HIS A 93 7.75 -0.75 8.76
C HIS A 93 6.74 -0.77 7.60
N LEU A 94 7.23 -1.15 6.42
CA LEU A 94 6.39 -1.54 5.30
C LEU A 94 5.88 -2.96 5.58
N TYR A 95 4.61 -3.22 5.28
CA TYR A 95 4.06 -4.58 5.26
C TYR A 95 3.40 -4.85 3.92
N SER A 96 3.55 -6.07 3.43
CA SER A 96 2.85 -6.56 2.24
C SER A 96 2.00 -7.75 2.62
N VAL A 97 0.83 -7.89 1.99
CA VAL A 97 -0.08 -9.02 2.21
C VAL A 97 -0.38 -9.66 0.87
N LYS A 98 -0.31 -10.99 0.84
CA LYS A 98 -0.82 -11.81 -0.26
C LYS A 98 -2.07 -12.55 0.21
N ALA A 99 -3.17 -12.40 -0.50
CA ALA A 99 -4.39 -13.17 -0.31
C ALA A 99 -4.62 -14.13 -1.48
N GLU A 100 -5.08 -15.34 -1.20
CA GLU A 100 -5.40 -16.36 -2.19
C GLU A 100 -6.92 -16.54 -2.32
N TYR A 101 -7.41 -16.51 -3.55
CA TYR A 101 -8.83 -16.66 -3.88
C TYR A 101 -9.06 -17.72 -4.94
N LYS A 102 -10.26 -18.29 -4.94
CA LYS A 102 -10.82 -19.08 -6.02
C LYS A 102 -11.79 -18.23 -6.81
N ALA A 103 -11.67 -18.25 -8.14
CA ALA A 103 -12.60 -17.60 -9.04
C ALA A 103 -12.62 -18.28 -10.41
N GLY A 104 -13.81 -18.69 -10.86
CA GLY A 104 -13.99 -19.32 -12.17
C GLY A 104 -13.13 -20.57 -12.36
N GLY A 105 -12.92 -21.34 -11.29
CA GLY A 105 -12.07 -22.53 -11.29
C GLY A 105 -10.55 -22.26 -11.32
N LYS A 106 -10.13 -21.00 -11.19
CA LYS A 106 -8.71 -20.60 -11.12
C LYS A 106 -8.38 -20.08 -9.72
N ILE A 107 -7.09 -20.11 -9.41
CA ILE A 107 -6.54 -19.44 -8.23
C ILE A 107 -6.08 -18.03 -8.63
N ILE A 108 -6.48 -17.03 -7.87
CA ILE A 108 -6.09 -15.62 -8.04
C ILE A 108 -5.37 -15.17 -6.77
N TYR A 109 -4.22 -14.52 -6.95
CA TYR A 109 -3.49 -13.89 -5.86
C TYR A 109 -3.68 -12.37 -5.92
N ALA A 110 -4.18 -11.78 -4.83
CA ALA A 110 -4.18 -10.34 -4.65
C ALA A 110 -3.04 -9.95 -3.73
N VAL A 111 -2.24 -8.96 -4.14
CA VAL A 111 -1.11 -8.47 -3.37
C VAL A 111 -1.23 -6.96 -3.23
N ASP A 112 -1.09 -6.47 -2.02
CA ASP A 112 -1.05 -5.05 -1.71
C ASP A 112 -0.12 -4.83 -0.51
N GLY A 113 0.30 -3.58 -0.30
CA GLY A 113 1.17 -3.24 0.80
C GLY A 113 1.02 -1.79 1.23
N ASP A 114 1.20 -1.55 2.51
CA ASP A 114 1.17 -0.22 3.08
C ASP A 114 2.19 -0.11 4.21
N ARG A 115 2.65 1.11 4.45
CA ARG A 115 3.59 1.40 5.52
C ARG A 115 2.83 1.99 6.70
N ILE A 116 2.93 1.31 7.83
CA ILE A 116 2.49 1.86 9.10
C ILE A 116 3.59 2.80 9.62
N ARG A 117 3.25 4.04 9.95
CA ARG A 117 4.21 5.08 10.38
C ARG A 117 3.71 5.78 11.63
N THR A 118 4.63 6.11 12.51
CA THR A 118 4.39 7.09 13.58
C THR A 118 4.74 8.50 13.12
N ARG A 119 3.94 9.48 13.53
CA ARG A 119 4.23 10.89 13.31
C ARG A 119 4.13 11.66 14.61
N LYS A 120 5.18 12.38 14.95
CA LYS A 120 5.16 13.35 16.06
C LYS A 120 4.50 14.64 15.60
N ILE A 121 3.56 15.11 16.41
CA ILE A 121 2.83 16.36 16.23
C ILE A 121 3.19 17.25 17.41
N THR A 122 3.71 18.44 17.11
CA THR A 122 4.22 19.37 18.12
C THR A 122 3.52 20.73 18.12
N ALA A 123 2.73 21.04 17.09
CA ALA A 123 2.20 22.40 16.87
C ALA A 123 0.67 22.52 16.96
N GLN A 124 -0.08 21.41 16.94
CA GLN A 124 -1.55 21.43 16.88
C GLN A 124 -2.24 20.93 18.16
N CYS A 125 -1.51 20.25 19.04
CA CYS A 125 -2.04 19.74 20.32
C CYS A 125 -1.25 20.33 21.49
N ASP A 126 -1.89 20.51 22.65
CA ASP A 126 -1.29 21.13 23.86
C ASP A 126 -0.14 20.32 24.49
N SER A 127 0.14 19.11 23.98
CA SER A 127 1.17 18.23 24.48
C SER A 127 1.82 17.43 23.36
N THR A 128 2.92 16.72 23.67
CA THR A 128 3.53 15.79 22.71
C THR A 128 2.49 14.77 22.27
N CYS A 129 2.19 14.76 20.97
CA CYS A 129 1.25 13.85 20.36
C CYS A 129 1.96 12.98 19.33
N TRP A 130 1.82 11.68 19.44
CA TRP A 130 2.19 10.72 18.41
C TRP A 130 0.91 10.12 17.83
N VAL A 131 0.83 10.05 16.50
CA VAL A 131 -0.25 9.37 15.80
C VAL A 131 0.33 8.26 14.93
N ILE A 132 -0.46 7.20 14.74
CA ILE A 132 -0.17 6.13 13.79
C ILE A 132 -0.94 6.44 12.50
N ARG A 133 -0.28 6.29 11.35
CA ARG A 133 -0.84 6.50 10.01
C ARG A 133 -0.46 5.35 9.08
N GLY A 134 -1.24 5.17 8.02
CA GLY A 134 -1.10 4.04 7.10
C GLY A 134 -1.59 2.73 7.71
N GLY A 135 -1.00 1.61 7.31
CA GLY A 135 -1.41 0.27 7.73
C GLY A 135 -2.76 -0.18 7.15
N ASN A 136 -3.21 0.41 6.03
CA ASN A 136 -4.47 0.05 5.38
C ASN A 136 -4.17 -0.72 4.09
N ILE A 137 -4.32 -2.05 4.12
CA ILE A 137 -3.97 -2.94 3.01
C ILE A 137 -5.26 -3.52 2.42
N ASN A 138 -5.46 -3.35 1.11
CA ASN A 138 -6.66 -3.78 0.41
C ASN A 138 -6.34 -4.87 -0.62
N VAL A 139 -6.46 -6.11 -0.17
CA VAL A 139 -6.29 -7.31 -0.99
C VAL A 139 -7.65 -7.90 -1.42
N ARG A 140 -8.70 -7.09 -1.49
CA ARG A 140 -9.99 -7.50 -2.06
C ARG A 140 -9.83 -7.81 -3.55
N LEU A 141 -10.58 -8.79 -4.02
CA LEU A 141 -10.73 -9.05 -5.45
C LEU A 141 -11.36 -7.82 -6.13
N LYS A 142 -10.68 -7.30 -7.15
CA LYS A 142 -11.22 -6.24 -8.03
C LYS A 142 -11.73 -6.89 -9.31
N TYR A 143 -12.98 -6.59 -9.66
CA TYR A 143 -13.69 -7.05 -10.86
C TYR A 143 -13.99 -8.55 -10.87
N MET A 144 -15.21 -8.89 -10.46
CA MET A 144 -15.84 -10.18 -10.75
C MET A 144 -17.28 -9.91 -11.18
N ASP A 145 -17.48 -9.90 -12.49
CA ASP A 145 -18.78 -10.05 -13.13
C ASP A 145 -18.86 -11.48 -13.70
#